data_AF-A0A426YUX2-F1
#
_entry.id   AF-A0A426YUX2-F1
#
_cell.length_a   1.000
_cell.length_b   1.000
_cell.length_c   1.000
_cell.angle_alpha   90.00
_cell.angle_beta   90.00
_cell.angle_gamma   90.00
#
_symmetry.space_group_name_H-M   'P 1'
#
loop_
_entity.id
_entity.type
_entity.pdbx_description
1 polymer ?
#
loop_
_entity_poly.entity_id
_entity_poly.type
_entity_poly.pdbx_seq_one_letter_code
_entity_poly.pdbx_strand_id
1 'polypeptide(L)'
;MGMGYKENAAKRALRMTGQDVQSAVHFLVEEQARKILRKQENIQRQAEILYRHLSDCSPVSRIMACTLIVNLFCSFERDLAAEALRVNDNDVQKALDLLTNPERNCALQVLDIEELVSLGYNRSSVVDAVQRSHTKEDALELLVGTNSKDSQHATINHPKDDQGPSTALTNDDKMDLGEEHKYSRDEVMEDELAKELTGDPLADYDMEVMKEGEAIAEYLALLDSKTSAT
;
A
#
# COMPACT_ATOMS: atom_id res chain seq x y z
N MET A 1 -36.63 5.99 6.20
CA MET A 1 -35.92 5.22 7.24
C MET A 1 -35.34 3.99 6.56
N GLY A 2 -34.02 3.83 6.51
CA GLY A 2 -33.36 2.69 5.86
C GLY A 2 -32.64 1.81 6.87
N MET A 3 -32.44 0.52 6.56
CA MET A 3 -31.77 -0.48 7.44
C MET A 3 -30.25 -0.26 7.62
N GLY A 4 -29.73 0.95 7.35
CA GLY A 4 -28.31 1.29 7.50
C GLY A 4 -27.40 0.85 6.33
N TYR A 5 -27.94 0.21 5.29
CA TYR A 5 -27.19 -0.13 4.09
C TYR A 5 -27.02 1.07 3.16
N LYS A 6 -25.87 1.15 2.47
CA LYS A 6 -25.62 2.16 1.43
C LYS A 6 -26.59 1.97 0.27
N GLU A 7 -27.07 3.07 -0.32
CA GLU A 7 -28.05 3.05 -1.41
C GLU A 7 -27.59 2.22 -2.62
N ASN A 8 -26.32 2.34 -3.01
CA ASN A 8 -25.75 1.58 -4.11
C ASN A 8 -25.71 0.07 -3.83
N ALA A 9 -25.44 -0.32 -2.58
CA ALA A 9 -25.45 -1.72 -2.18
C ALA A 9 -26.87 -2.30 -2.17
N ALA A 10 -27.85 -1.54 -1.66
CA ALA A 10 -29.25 -1.92 -1.67
C ALA A 10 -29.80 -2.06 -3.10
N LYS A 11 -29.48 -1.10 -3.99
CA LYS A 11 -29.87 -1.17 -5.42
C LYS A 11 -29.25 -2.37 -6.12
N ARG A 12 -27.96 -2.66 -5.90
CA ARG A 12 -27.31 -3.86 -6.44
C ARG A 12 -27.98 -5.13 -5.94
N ALA A 13 -28.18 -5.26 -4.63
CA ALA A 13 -28.78 -6.45 -4.04
C ALA A 13 -30.19 -6.71 -4.60
N LEU A 14 -31.02 -5.66 -4.74
CA LEU A 14 -32.35 -5.77 -5.34
C LEU A 14 -32.30 -6.18 -6.81
N ARG A 15 -31.32 -5.68 -7.60
CA ARG A 15 -31.12 -6.13 -8.99
C ARG A 15 -30.75 -7.61 -9.05
N MET A 16 -29.83 -8.05 -8.19
CA MET A 16 -29.37 -9.45 -8.15
C MET A 16 -30.46 -10.44 -7.69
N THR A 17 -31.46 -9.96 -6.95
CA THR A 17 -32.49 -10.80 -6.32
C THR A 17 -33.88 -10.62 -6.94
N GLY A 18 -33.97 -9.97 -8.10
CA GLY A 18 -35.24 -9.81 -8.81
C GLY A 18 -36.25 -8.92 -8.07
N GLN A 19 -35.76 -7.90 -7.37
CA GLN A 19 -36.54 -6.94 -6.57
C GLN A 19 -37.21 -7.51 -5.30
N ASP A 20 -36.87 -8.74 -4.87
CA ASP A 20 -37.32 -9.26 -3.58
C ASP A 20 -36.50 -8.66 -2.42
N VAL A 21 -37.19 -7.94 -1.53
CA VAL A 21 -36.59 -7.28 -0.37
C VAL A 21 -35.97 -8.30 0.60
N GLN A 22 -36.62 -9.46 0.81
CA GLN A 22 -36.14 -10.44 1.79
C GLN A 22 -34.86 -11.12 1.29
N SER A 23 -34.85 -11.56 0.03
CA SER A 23 -33.67 -12.12 -0.62
C SER A 23 -32.53 -11.09 -0.72
N ALA A 24 -32.84 -9.82 -1.02
CA ALA A 24 -31.84 -8.75 -1.09
C ALA A 24 -31.15 -8.51 0.27
N VAL A 25 -31.90 -8.53 1.36
CA VAL A 25 -31.33 -8.41 2.72
C VAL A 25 -30.45 -9.63 3.04
N HIS A 26 -30.90 -10.84 2.71
CA HIS A 26 -30.11 -12.05 2.90
C HIS A 26 -28.78 -11.99 2.13
N PHE A 27 -28.82 -11.57 0.86
CA PHE A 27 -27.64 -11.39 0.01
C PHE A 27 -26.64 -10.40 0.62
N LEU A 28 -27.10 -9.26 1.13
CA LEU A 28 -26.24 -8.25 1.76
C LEU A 28 -25.58 -8.75 3.05
N VAL A 29 -26.33 -9.49 3.88
CA VAL A 29 -25.81 -10.08 5.11
C VAL A 29 -24.73 -11.12 4.79
N GLU A 30 -24.99 -11.98 3.80
CA GLU A 30 -24.04 -13.00 3.36
C GLU A 30 -22.77 -12.36 2.77
N GLU A 31 -22.91 -11.34 1.91
CA GLU A 31 -21.78 -10.60 1.35
C GLU A 31 -20.93 -9.94 2.44
N GLN A 32 -21.57 -9.36 3.46
CA GLN A 32 -20.86 -8.77 4.59
C GLN A 32 -20.12 -9.83 5.41
N ALA A 33 -20.73 -10.99 5.66
CA ALA A 33 -20.09 -12.10 6.35
C ALA A 33 -18.86 -12.61 5.57
N ARG A 34 -18.97 -12.81 4.25
CA ARG A 34 -17.83 -13.18 3.40
C ARG A 34 -16.71 -12.14 3.44
N LYS A 35 -17.05 -10.85 3.40
CA LYS A 35 -16.05 -9.77 3.53
C LYS A 35 -15.32 -9.80 4.87
N ILE A 36 -16.02 -10.07 5.97
CA ILE A 36 -15.41 -10.19 7.30
C ILE A 36 -14.46 -11.40 7.34
N LEU A 37 -14.90 -12.56 6.83
CA LEU A 37 -14.07 -13.77 6.76
C LEU A 37 -12.79 -13.53 5.95
N ARG A 38 -12.89 -12.92 4.75
CA ARG A 38 -11.71 -12.60 3.92
C ARG A 38 -10.75 -11.66 4.59
N LYS A 39 -11.25 -10.64 5.31
CA LYS A 39 -10.38 -9.76 6.09
C LYS A 39 -9.65 -10.53 7.18
N GLN A 40 -10.35 -11.43 7.87
CA GLN A 40 -9.77 -12.26 8.91
C GLN A 40 -8.72 -13.23 8.36
N GLU A 41 -9.00 -13.86 7.22
CA GLU A 41 -8.07 -14.75 6.52
C GLU A 41 -6.82 -14.00 6.04
N ASN A 42 -6.98 -12.81 5.46
CA ASN A 42 -5.85 -11.98 5.06
C ASN A 42 -4.97 -11.58 6.25
N ILE A 43 -5.58 -11.23 7.39
CA ILE A 43 -4.84 -10.94 8.63
C ILE A 43 -4.07 -12.18 9.10
N GLN A 44 -4.71 -13.36 9.07
CA GLN A 44 -4.06 -14.62 9.45
C GLN A 44 -2.90 -14.97 8.52
N ARG A 45 -3.10 -14.85 7.21
CA ARG A 45 -2.06 -15.09 6.20
C ARG A 45 -0.89 -14.14 6.36
N GLN A 46 -1.15 -12.84 6.60
CA GLN A 46 -0.09 -11.88 6.87
C GLN A 46 0.68 -12.23 8.15
N ALA A 47 0.00 -12.63 9.22
CA ALA A 47 0.65 -13.07 10.44
C ALA A 47 1.52 -14.33 10.22
N GLU A 48 1.07 -15.29 9.42
CA GLU A 48 1.84 -16.49 9.06
C GLU A 48 3.09 -16.13 8.26
N ILE A 49 2.97 -15.24 7.27
CA ILE A 49 4.10 -14.76 6.47
C ILE A 49 5.14 -14.09 7.36
N LEU A 50 4.71 -13.21 8.27
CA LEU A 50 5.61 -12.57 9.24
C LEU A 50 6.26 -13.60 10.18
N TYR A 51 5.53 -14.60 10.64
CA TYR A 51 6.06 -15.65 11.50
C TYR A 51 7.12 -16.49 10.77
N ARG A 52 6.90 -16.82 9.49
CA ARG A 52 7.88 -17.50 8.65
C ARG A 52 9.15 -16.66 8.49
N HIS A 53 9.01 -15.39 8.10
CA HIS A 53 10.16 -14.48 7.99
C HIS A 53 10.94 -14.32 9.31
N LEU A 54 10.23 -14.26 10.45
CA LEU A 54 10.87 -14.18 11.77
C LEU A 54 11.59 -15.50 12.12
N SER A 55 11.03 -16.64 11.72
CA SER A 55 11.64 -17.95 11.93
C SER A 55 12.85 -18.18 11.04
N ASP A 56 12.83 -17.64 9.82
CA ASP A 56 13.93 -17.71 8.84
C ASP A 56 15.08 -16.74 9.20
N CYS A 57 14.84 -15.78 10.11
CA CYS A 57 15.90 -14.95 10.67
C CYS A 57 16.83 -15.77 11.57
N SER A 58 18.14 -15.62 11.38
CA SER A 58 19.16 -16.25 12.22
C SER A 58 18.85 -16.03 13.71
N PRO A 59 18.97 -17.06 14.57
CA PRO A 59 18.71 -16.94 16.00
C PRO A 59 19.56 -15.83 16.65
N VAL A 60 20.72 -15.53 16.09
CA VAL A 60 21.57 -14.40 16.52
C VAL A 60 20.88 -13.06 16.27
N SER A 61 20.32 -12.84 15.07
CA SER A 61 19.61 -11.60 14.73
C SER A 61 18.43 -11.34 15.65
N ARG A 62 17.64 -12.40 15.96
CA ARG A 62 16.53 -12.33 16.91
C ARG A 62 16.98 -11.98 18.33
N ILE A 63 18.04 -12.62 18.82
CA ILE A 63 18.57 -12.35 20.16
C ILE A 63 19.12 -10.93 20.22
N MET A 64 19.85 -10.48 19.19
CA MET A 64 20.36 -9.12 19.12
C MET A 64 19.22 -8.10 19.09
N ALA A 65 18.17 -8.30 18.30
CA ALA A 65 17.00 -7.42 18.28
C ALA A 65 16.31 -7.37 19.66
N CYS A 66 16.12 -8.52 20.32
CA CYS A 66 15.54 -8.55 21.67
C CYS A 66 16.44 -7.86 22.70
N THR A 67 17.76 -8.04 22.65
CA THR A 67 18.68 -7.39 23.60
C THR A 67 18.81 -5.89 23.34
N LEU A 68 18.82 -5.47 22.07
CA LEU A 68 18.72 -4.08 21.61
C LEU A 68 17.50 -3.39 22.22
N ILE A 69 16.34 -4.01 22.02
CA ILE A 69 15.03 -3.50 22.45
C ILE A 69 14.97 -3.42 23.98
N VAL A 70 15.35 -4.49 24.69
CA VAL A 70 15.25 -4.55 26.16
C VAL A 70 16.21 -3.54 26.82
N ASN A 71 17.47 -3.47 26.38
CA ASN A 71 18.45 -2.59 27.02
C ASN A 71 18.09 -1.10 26.83
N LEU A 72 17.57 -0.72 25.66
CA LEU A 72 17.21 0.66 25.37
C LEU A 72 15.86 1.06 26.01
N PHE A 73 14.85 0.17 25.96
CA PHE A 73 13.54 0.42 26.58
C PHE A 73 13.55 0.38 28.11
N CYS A 74 14.59 -0.18 28.74
CA CYS A 74 14.75 -0.07 30.19
C CYS A 74 15.20 1.31 30.66
N SER A 75 15.73 2.15 29.77
CA SER A 75 16.32 3.46 30.12
C SER A 75 15.63 4.65 29.44
N PHE A 76 14.92 4.44 28.33
CA PHE A 76 14.23 5.47 27.57
C PHE A 76 12.81 5.05 27.19
N GLU A 77 11.95 6.03 26.87
CA GLU A 77 10.58 5.80 26.41
C GLU A 77 10.56 4.97 25.12
N ARG A 78 9.56 4.10 24.98
CA ARG A 78 9.54 3.07 23.92
C ARG A 78 9.55 3.66 22.53
N ASP A 79 8.75 4.70 22.31
CA ASP A 79 8.59 5.30 20.98
C ASP A 79 9.87 6.05 20.58
N LEU A 80 10.46 6.79 21.52
CA LEU A 80 11.71 7.51 21.34
C LEU A 80 12.90 6.57 21.07
N ALA A 81 13.00 5.48 21.82
CA ALA A 81 14.04 4.47 21.63
C ALA A 81 13.86 3.70 20.31
N ALA A 82 12.61 3.42 19.91
CA ALA A 82 12.33 2.82 18.61
C ALA A 82 12.70 3.76 17.45
N GLU A 83 12.44 5.06 17.60
CA GLU A 83 12.81 6.06 16.59
C GLU A 83 14.33 6.21 16.47
N ALA A 84 15.05 6.28 17.60
CA ALA A 84 16.51 6.33 17.62
C ALA A 84 17.16 5.10 16.95
N LEU A 85 16.56 3.91 17.12
CA LEU A 85 17.00 2.69 16.43
C LEU A 85 16.65 2.70 14.94
N ARG A 86 15.48 3.22 14.55
CA ARG A 86 15.07 3.38 13.14
C ARG A 86 15.98 4.36 12.39
N VAL A 87 16.49 5.39 13.07
CA VAL A 87 17.39 6.40 12.50
C VAL A 87 18.81 5.85 12.31
N ASN A 88 19.25 4.92 13.16
CA ASN A 88 20.63 4.41 13.19
C ASN A 88 20.76 2.96 12.71
N ASP A 89 19.85 2.48 11.84
CA ASP A 89 19.89 1.12 11.27
C ASP A 89 20.02 0.00 12.32
N ASN A 90 19.36 0.15 13.47
CA ASN A 90 19.42 -0.75 14.62
C ASN A 90 20.80 -0.86 15.32
N ASP A 91 21.66 0.15 15.21
CA ASP A 91 22.90 0.23 16.00
C ASP A 91 22.63 0.78 17.42
N VAL A 92 22.78 -0.08 18.45
CA VAL A 92 22.53 0.29 19.87
C VAL A 92 23.35 1.51 20.28
N GLN A 93 24.64 1.54 19.91
CA GLN A 93 25.57 2.51 20.49
C GLN A 93 25.32 3.90 19.93
N LYS A 94 25.04 4.00 18.63
CA LYS A 94 24.66 5.26 17.99
C LYS A 94 23.31 5.75 18.47
N ALA A 95 22.33 4.85 18.62
CA ALA A 95 21.02 5.20 19.18
C ALA A 95 21.16 5.71 20.62
N LEU A 96 21.97 5.06 21.45
CA LEU A 96 22.22 5.49 22.82
C LEU A 96 22.96 6.83 22.88
N ASP A 97 23.98 7.05 22.05
CA ASP A 97 24.68 8.36 21.97
C ASP A 97 23.70 9.47 21.59
N LEU A 98 22.85 9.23 20.60
CA LEU A 98 21.83 10.18 20.15
C LEU A 98 20.75 10.45 21.22
N LEU A 99 20.36 9.45 22.03
CA LEU A 99 19.41 9.60 23.12
C LEU A 99 20.01 10.26 24.38
N THR A 100 21.30 10.04 24.63
CA THR A 100 22.02 10.59 25.79
C THR A 100 22.31 12.08 25.62
N ASN A 101 22.48 12.54 24.38
CA ASN A 101 22.74 13.94 24.08
C ASN A 101 21.43 14.75 24.02
N PRO A 102 21.19 15.72 24.92
CA PRO A 102 19.91 16.42 25.03
C PRO A 102 19.56 17.23 23.77
N GLU A 103 20.55 17.84 23.12
CA GLU A 103 20.33 18.63 21.89
C GLU A 103 19.86 17.74 20.72
N ARG A 104 20.51 16.59 20.54
CA ARG A 104 20.14 15.62 19.49
C ARG A 104 18.80 14.95 19.78
N ASN A 105 18.54 14.64 21.05
CA ASN A 105 17.28 14.06 21.50
C ASN A 105 16.11 15.03 21.28
N CYS A 106 16.30 16.34 21.52
CA CYS A 106 15.30 17.36 21.18
C CYS A 106 14.94 17.38 19.69
N ALA A 107 15.90 17.17 18.79
CA ALA A 107 15.60 17.11 17.36
C ALA A 107 14.65 15.94 17.01
N LEU A 108 14.79 14.77 17.64
CA LEU A 108 13.87 13.64 17.45
C LEU A 108 12.50 13.86 18.08
N GLN A 109 12.45 14.37 19.31
CA GLN A 109 11.18 14.57 20.01
C GLN A 109 10.30 15.65 19.34
N VAL A 110 10.93 16.62 18.67
CA VAL A 110 10.21 17.80 18.14
C VAL A 110 9.98 17.71 16.62
N LEU A 111 10.73 16.87 15.91
CA LEU A 111 10.48 16.54 14.52
C LEU A 111 9.82 15.16 14.47
N ASP A 112 8.49 15.14 14.54
CA ASP A 112 7.76 13.91 14.22
C ASP A 112 8.03 13.58 12.75
N ILE A 113 8.94 12.62 12.52
CA ILE A 113 9.42 12.26 11.19
C ILE A 113 8.23 11.84 10.31
N GLU A 114 7.19 11.26 10.92
CA GLU A 114 5.98 10.81 10.23
C GLU A 114 5.09 11.98 9.78
N GLU A 115 5.06 13.08 10.53
CA GLU A 115 4.37 14.33 10.14
C GLU A 115 5.04 14.95 8.91
N LEU A 116 6.38 15.02 8.89
CA LEU A 116 7.14 15.56 7.75
C LEU A 116 7.02 14.68 6.50
N VAL A 117 7.00 13.36 6.66
CA VAL A 117 6.72 12.43 5.56
C VAL A 117 5.30 12.61 5.03
N SER A 118 4.32 12.85 5.92
CA SER A 118 2.94 13.17 5.53
C SER A 118 2.82 14.51 4.80
N LEU A 119 3.69 15.46 5.09
CA LEU A 119 3.81 16.75 4.39
C LEU A 119 4.54 16.64 3.03
N GLY A 120 5.02 15.45 2.66
CA GLY A 120 5.62 15.16 1.36
C GLY A 120 7.15 15.20 1.33
N TYR A 121 7.82 15.34 2.48
CA TYR A 121 9.28 15.23 2.54
C TYR A 121 9.74 13.78 2.46
N ASN A 122 10.82 13.52 1.73
CA ASN A 122 11.36 12.16 1.66
C ASN A 122 11.94 11.73 3.01
N ARG A 123 11.53 10.57 3.52
CA ARG A 123 11.97 10.04 4.81
C ARG A 123 13.49 9.98 4.94
N SER A 124 14.22 9.60 3.89
CA SER A 124 15.69 9.56 3.95
C SER A 124 16.26 10.96 4.13
N SER A 125 15.77 11.95 3.39
CA SER A 125 16.17 13.36 3.52
C SER A 125 15.86 13.94 4.90
N VAL A 126 14.72 13.56 5.50
CA VAL A 126 14.34 14.01 6.85
C VAL A 126 15.27 13.43 7.89
N VAL A 127 15.52 12.12 7.84
CA VAL A 127 16.46 11.44 8.74
C VAL A 127 17.87 12.03 8.61
N ASP A 128 18.32 12.28 7.39
CA ASP A 128 19.61 12.88 7.07
C ASP A 128 19.75 14.32 7.58
N ALA A 129 18.69 15.11 7.54
CA ALA A 129 18.66 16.46 8.08
C ALA A 129 18.69 16.42 9.61
N VAL A 130 17.86 15.57 10.23
CA VAL A 130 17.79 15.36 11.69
C VAL A 130 19.15 14.93 12.25
N GLN A 131 19.86 14.05 11.55
CA GLN A 131 21.20 13.59 11.96
C GLN A 131 22.27 14.69 11.88
N ARG A 132 22.13 15.63 10.94
CA ARG A 132 23.11 16.72 10.71
C ARG A 132 22.77 17.99 11.47
N SER A 133 21.53 18.15 11.88
CA SER A 133 21.03 19.30 12.64
C SER A 133 21.20 19.09 14.14
N HIS A 134 21.48 20.18 14.86
CA HIS A 134 21.49 20.19 16.32
C HIS A 134 20.20 20.75 16.92
N THR A 135 19.41 21.47 16.12
CA THR A 135 18.13 22.07 16.51
C THR A 135 17.05 21.77 15.47
N LYS A 136 15.78 21.92 15.86
CA LYS A 136 14.63 21.71 14.96
C LYS A 136 14.70 22.65 13.76
N GLU A 137 15.03 23.90 14.03
CA GLU A 137 15.08 24.98 13.04
C GLU A 137 16.16 24.70 11.99
N ASP A 138 17.35 24.24 12.41
CA ASP A 138 18.42 23.86 11.49
C ASP A 138 18.02 22.66 10.61
N ALA A 139 17.29 21.68 11.16
CA ALA A 139 16.82 20.52 10.40
C ALA A 139 15.82 20.92 9.31
N LEU A 140 14.90 21.82 9.65
CA LEU A 140 13.91 22.37 8.72
C LEU A 140 14.58 23.27 7.68
N GLU A 141 15.59 24.06 8.06
CA GLU A 141 16.37 24.88 7.12
C GLU A 141 17.12 23.99 6.12
N LEU A 142 17.73 22.88 6.58
CA LEU A 142 18.37 21.90 5.71
C LEU A 142 17.38 21.24 4.75
N LEU A 143 16.18 20.88 5.22
CA LEU A 143 15.11 20.29 4.39
C LEU A 143 14.53 21.26 3.36
N VAL A 144 14.42 22.54 3.71
CA VAL A 144 13.98 23.59 2.77
C VAL A 144 15.11 23.95 1.80
N GLY A 145 16.36 23.94 2.27
CA GLY A 145 17.55 24.22 1.46
C GLY A 145 17.87 23.13 0.44
N THR A 146 17.61 21.85 0.75
CA THR A 146 17.74 20.73 -0.20
C THR A 146 16.66 20.77 -1.28
N ASN A 147 15.43 21.17 -0.94
CA ASN A 147 14.37 21.43 -1.92
C ASN A 147 14.76 22.50 -2.96
N SER A 148 15.71 23.40 -2.64
CA SER A 148 16.23 24.40 -3.58
C SER A 148 17.40 23.93 -4.44
N LYS A 149 18.11 22.84 -4.08
CA LYS A 149 19.31 22.37 -4.79
C LYS A 149 19.10 21.10 -5.62
N ASP A 150 18.03 20.35 -5.39
CA ASP A 150 17.70 19.14 -6.16
C ASP A 150 16.65 19.38 -7.27
N SER A 151 16.68 20.54 -7.93
CA SER A 151 15.84 20.82 -9.12
C SER A 151 16.54 20.56 -10.46
N GLN A 152 17.61 19.76 -10.50
CA GLN A 152 18.20 19.30 -11.77
C GLN A 152 18.79 17.88 -11.68
N HIS A 153 17.94 16.84 -11.54
CA HIS A 153 18.15 15.56 -12.22
C HIS A 153 16.92 14.64 -12.13
N ALA A 154 15.84 15.01 -12.83
CA ALA A 154 14.83 14.04 -13.25
C ALA A 154 15.19 13.54 -14.65
N THR A 155 16.10 12.58 -14.76
CA THR A 155 16.29 11.82 -16.00
C THR A 155 15.18 10.79 -16.09
N ILE A 156 14.12 11.15 -16.81
CA ILE A 156 13.12 10.22 -17.30
C ILE A 156 13.77 9.39 -18.41
N ASN A 157 14.20 8.19 -18.08
CA ASN A 157 14.50 7.16 -19.08
C ASN A 157 13.19 6.44 -19.43
N HIS A 158 12.49 6.95 -20.44
CA HIS A 158 11.62 6.12 -21.29
C HIS A 158 12.44 5.69 -22.52
N PRO A 159 12.44 4.40 -22.92
CA PRO A 159 13.06 3.98 -24.17
C PRO A 159 12.29 4.60 -25.35
N LYS A 160 13.03 5.16 -26.31
CA LYS A 160 12.54 5.56 -27.62
C LYS A 160 12.56 4.35 -28.56
N ASP A 161 11.48 4.21 -29.32
CA ASP A 161 11.38 3.80 -30.73
C ASP A 161 9.89 4.05 -31.12
N ASP A 162 9.46 4.61 -32.24
CA ASP A 162 10.04 5.40 -33.32
C ASP A 162 8.86 6.10 -34.05
N GLN A 163 9.14 7.25 -34.71
CA GLN A 163 8.39 8.12 -35.65
C GLN A 163 6.97 7.71 -36.15
N GLY A 164 5.92 8.55 -36.32
CA GLY A 164 5.62 10.00 -36.34
C GLY A 164 4.18 10.21 -36.89
N PRO A 165 3.71 11.39 -37.38
CA PRO A 165 4.08 12.78 -37.11
C PRO A 165 2.96 13.59 -36.42
N SER A 166 3.37 14.65 -35.72
CA SER A 166 2.52 15.69 -35.14
C SER A 166 1.91 16.62 -36.20
N THR A 167 0.73 17.16 -35.94
CA THR A 167 0.45 18.58 -36.21
C THR A 167 -0.41 19.14 -35.08
N ALA A 168 0.20 20.03 -34.31
CA ALA A 168 -0.48 20.90 -33.37
C ALA A 168 -1.29 21.94 -34.16
N LEU A 169 -2.53 22.18 -33.78
CA LEU A 169 -3.18 23.47 -33.96
C LEU A 169 -4.07 23.74 -32.75
N THR A 170 -3.69 24.78 -32.01
CA THR A 170 -4.53 25.62 -31.17
C THR A 170 -5.88 25.87 -31.84
N ASN A 171 -6.98 25.85 -31.07
CA ASN A 171 -8.10 26.78 -31.22
C ASN A 171 -8.96 26.76 -29.95
N ASP A 172 -9.15 27.95 -29.39
CA ASP A 172 -10.34 28.34 -28.64
C ASP A 172 -11.58 27.99 -29.46
N ASP A 173 -12.19 26.84 -29.19
CA ASP A 173 -13.54 26.56 -29.65
C ASP A 173 -14.35 25.99 -28.48
N LYS A 174 -15.26 26.86 -28.06
CA LYS A 174 -16.44 26.61 -27.25
C LYS A 174 -17.07 25.27 -27.64
N MET A 175 -16.77 24.20 -26.89
CA MET A 175 -17.55 22.96 -27.00
C MET A 175 -18.93 23.23 -26.44
N ASP A 176 -19.82 23.58 -27.35
CA ASP A 176 -21.25 23.43 -27.26
C ASP A 176 -21.55 22.06 -26.62
N LEU A 177 -22.12 22.10 -25.41
CA LEU A 177 -22.70 20.94 -24.73
C LEU A 177 -23.96 20.54 -25.50
N GLY A 178 -23.75 20.01 -26.70
CA GLY A 178 -24.77 19.50 -27.59
C GLY A 178 -25.29 18.17 -27.07
N GLU A 179 -26.55 18.21 -26.64
CA GLU A 179 -27.44 17.10 -26.32
C GLU A 179 -26.97 16.10 -25.26
N GLU A 180 -27.66 16.15 -24.11
CA GLU A 180 -27.86 14.97 -23.27
C GLU A 180 -28.36 13.82 -24.15
N HIS A 181 -27.46 12.96 -24.62
CA HIS A 181 -27.81 11.62 -25.09
C HIS A 181 -28.30 10.83 -23.88
N LYS A 182 -29.57 11.08 -23.53
CA LYS A 182 -30.37 10.30 -22.62
C LYS A 182 -30.72 9.01 -23.36
N TYR A 183 -29.73 8.16 -23.60
CA TYR A 183 -30.02 6.79 -23.96
C TYR A 183 -30.93 6.25 -22.86
N SER A 184 -32.17 5.92 -23.21
CA SER A 184 -33.06 5.20 -22.33
C SER A 184 -32.33 3.90 -21.97
N ARG A 185 -31.94 3.81 -20.70
CA ARG A 185 -31.27 2.67 -20.11
C ARG A 185 -32.13 1.43 -20.41
N ASP A 186 -31.61 0.49 -21.18
CA ASP A 186 -32.34 -0.70 -21.59
C ASP A 186 -32.42 -1.67 -20.40
N GLU A 187 -33.57 -1.70 -19.74
CA GLU A 187 -33.80 -2.53 -18.56
C GLU A 187 -33.62 -4.03 -18.86
N VAL A 188 -33.93 -4.46 -20.09
CA VAL A 188 -33.82 -5.88 -20.48
C VAL A 188 -32.36 -6.28 -20.59
N MET A 189 -31.56 -5.47 -21.28
CA MET A 189 -30.12 -5.70 -21.43
C MET A 189 -29.39 -5.64 -20.07
N GLU A 190 -29.84 -4.80 -19.14
CA GLU A 190 -29.27 -4.76 -17.79
C GLU A 190 -29.58 -6.01 -16.96
N ASP A 191 -30.78 -6.54 -17.07
CA ASP A 191 -31.16 -7.79 -16.40
C ASP A 191 -30.40 -8.99 -16.96
N GLU A 192 -30.04 -8.97 -18.25
CA GLU A 192 -29.17 -9.98 -18.86
C GLU A 192 -27.74 -9.91 -18.29
N LEU A 193 -27.14 -8.72 -18.27
CA LEU A 193 -25.81 -8.51 -17.70
C LEU A 193 -25.75 -8.82 -16.19
N ALA A 194 -26.84 -8.56 -15.45
CA ALA A 194 -26.92 -8.87 -14.03
C ALA A 194 -27.05 -10.39 -13.74
N LYS A 195 -27.63 -11.17 -14.64
CA LYS A 195 -27.74 -12.64 -14.48
C LYS A 195 -26.41 -13.36 -14.65
N GLU A 196 -25.54 -12.85 -15.51
CA GLU A 196 -24.21 -13.44 -15.76
C GLU A 196 -23.22 -13.14 -14.62
N LEU A 197 -23.46 -12.06 -13.86
CA LEU A 197 -22.62 -11.68 -12.75
C LEU A 197 -22.90 -12.55 -11.51
N THR A 198 -22.31 -13.74 -11.42
CA THR A 198 -22.24 -14.46 -10.14
C THR A 198 -21.64 -13.53 -9.07
N GLY A 199 -22.32 -13.40 -7.93
CA GLY A 199 -22.23 -12.24 -7.03
C GLY A 199 -20.87 -11.89 -6.41
N ASP A 200 -19.78 -12.57 -6.76
CA ASP A 200 -18.43 -12.24 -6.34
C ASP A 200 -17.45 -12.08 -7.52
N PRO A 201 -17.17 -10.84 -7.96
CA PRO A 201 -16.20 -10.54 -9.01
C PRO A 201 -14.75 -10.96 -8.70
N LEU A 202 -14.44 -11.29 -7.43
CA LEU A 202 -13.10 -11.72 -7.03
C LEU A 202 -12.92 -13.24 -7.08
N ALA A 203 -14.00 -14.02 -7.08
CA ALA A 203 -13.92 -15.49 -7.10
C ALA A 203 -13.23 -16.01 -8.37
N ASP A 204 -13.37 -15.29 -9.49
CA ASP A 204 -12.73 -15.66 -10.76
C ASP A 204 -11.19 -15.54 -10.73
N TYR A 205 -10.66 -14.83 -9.73
CA TYR A 205 -9.22 -14.70 -9.50
C TYR A 205 -8.69 -15.68 -8.45
N ASP A 206 -9.56 -16.38 -7.73
CA ASP A 206 -9.17 -17.40 -6.74
C ASP A 206 -8.78 -18.70 -7.48
N MET A 207 -7.52 -18.81 -7.89
CA MET A 207 -6.98 -20.07 -8.39
C MET A 207 -6.79 -21.06 -7.24
N GLU A 208 -7.28 -22.29 -7.40
CA GLU A 208 -7.10 -23.34 -6.40
C GLU A 208 -5.61 -23.65 -6.20
N VAL A 209 -5.15 -23.73 -4.94
CA VAL A 209 -3.74 -24.02 -4.58
C VAL A 209 -3.20 -25.29 -5.26
N MET A 210 -4.07 -26.27 -5.51
CA MET A 210 -3.72 -27.49 -6.25
C MET A 210 -3.39 -27.22 -7.73
N LYS A 211 -4.16 -26.35 -8.39
CA LYS A 211 -3.94 -25.94 -9.79
C LYS A 211 -2.70 -25.05 -9.93
N GLU A 212 -2.46 -24.19 -8.94
CA GLU A 212 -1.22 -23.41 -8.86
C GLU A 212 0.01 -24.34 -8.75
N GLY A 213 -0.06 -25.35 -7.88
CA GLY A 213 1.00 -26.34 -7.72
C GLY A 213 1.29 -27.15 -8.99
N GLU A 214 0.25 -27.54 -9.73
CA GLU A 214 0.37 -28.23 -11.01
C GLU A 214 1.03 -27.34 -12.08
N ALA A 215 0.60 -26.08 -12.19
CA ALA A 215 1.18 -25.12 -13.13
C ALA A 215 2.66 -24.83 -12.83
N ILE A 216 3.04 -24.73 -11.55
CA ILE A 216 4.45 -24.58 -11.14
C ILE A 216 5.26 -25.82 -11.51
N ALA A 217 4.73 -27.02 -11.25
CA ALA A 217 5.40 -28.27 -11.59
C ALA A 217 5.61 -28.43 -13.10
N GLU A 218 4.61 -28.07 -13.91
CA GLU A 218 4.72 -28.05 -15.37
C GLU A 218 5.77 -27.03 -15.83
N TYR A 219 5.77 -25.82 -15.27
CA TYR A 219 6.77 -24.80 -15.60
C TYR A 219 8.20 -25.25 -15.24
N LEU A 220 8.40 -25.88 -14.08
CA LEU A 220 9.69 -26.44 -13.70
C LEU A 220 10.13 -27.57 -14.65
N ALA A 221 9.21 -28.46 -15.04
CA ALA A 221 9.50 -29.50 -16.02
C ALA A 221 9.88 -28.92 -17.40
N LEU A 222 9.23 -27.83 -17.82
CA LEU A 222 9.58 -27.11 -19.04
C LEU A 222 10.98 -26.49 -18.97
N LEU A 223 11.34 -25.88 -17.84
CA LEU A 223 12.68 -25.35 -17.61
C LEU A 223 13.74 -26.46 -17.64
N ASP A 224 13.48 -27.58 -16.98
CA ASP A 224 14.40 -28.73 -16.95
C ASP A 224 14.58 -29.33 -18.36
N SER A 225 13.50 -29.45 -19.13
CA SER A 225 13.54 -29.90 -20.53
C SER A 225 14.33 -28.95 -21.43
N LYS A 226 14.29 -27.64 -21.15
CA LYS A 226 15.03 -26.62 -21.88
C LYS A 226 16.52 -26.61 -21.52
N THR A 227 16.86 -26.92 -20.26
CA THR A 227 18.26 -27.05 -19.81
C THR A 227 18.91 -28.36 -20.23
N SER A 228 18.14 -29.41 -20.51
CA SER A 228 18.65 -30.71 -20.98
C SER A 228 18.77 -30.80 -22.51
N ALA A 229 18.33 -29.76 -23.24
CA ALA A 229 18.42 -29.65 -24.69
C ALA A 229 19.62 -28.81 -25.20
N THR A 230 20.58 -28.47 -24.32
CA THR A 230 21.86 -27.82 -24.65
C THR A 230 23.02 -28.70 -24.24
#